data_AF-Q2QDD7-F1
#
_entry.id   AF-Q2QDD7-F1
#
_cell.length_a   1.000
_cell.length_b   1.000
_cell.length_c   1.000
_cell.angle_alpha   90.00
_cell.angle_beta   90.00
_cell.angle_gamma   90.00
#
_symmetry.space_group_name_H-M   'P 1'
#
loop_
_entity.id
_entity.type
_entity.pdbx_description
1 polymer ?
#
loop_
_entity_poly.entity_id
_entity_poly.type
_entity_poly.pdbx_seq_one_letter_code
_entity_poly.pdbx_strand_id
1 'polypeptide(L)'
;MSKEVSEEGMSRKDYVDPPPAPLIDVAEIKLWSFYRALIAEFIATLLFLYVTIATVIGHKKQHDACDGVGLLGIAWAFGGMIFILVYCTAGISGGHINPAVTFGLFLARKVSLIRAVAYMVAHCLGGYLW
;
A
#
# COMPACT_ATOMS: atom_id res chain seq x y z
N MET A 1 -5.32 56.64 13.73
CA MET A 1 -4.39 55.71 13.07
C MET A 1 -4.32 54.46 13.92
N SER A 2 -4.51 53.29 13.30
CA SER A 2 -4.33 51.95 13.88
C SER A 2 -5.50 51.34 14.65
N LYS A 3 -6.55 50.91 13.92
CA LYS A 3 -7.34 49.70 14.24
C LYS A 3 -7.95 49.09 12.98
N GLU A 4 -7.11 48.75 12.01
CA GLU A 4 -7.42 47.76 10.96
C GLU A 4 -6.10 47.10 10.57
N VAL A 5 -5.77 46.00 11.24
CA VAL A 5 -4.84 45.00 10.67
C VAL A 5 -5.54 43.67 10.86
N SER A 6 -6.07 43.22 9.74
CA SER A 6 -6.83 42.02 9.49
C SER A 6 -6.27 40.78 10.18
N GLU A 7 -7.20 39.92 10.57
CA GLU A 7 -7.01 38.50 10.92
C GLU A 7 -6.53 37.67 9.70
N GLU A 8 -5.42 38.07 9.08
CA GLU A 8 -4.81 37.33 7.98
C GLU A 8 -3.61 36.53 8.50
N GLY A 9 -3.85 35.26 8.82
CA GLY A 9 -2.75 34.37 9.21
C GLY A 9 -3.12 32.93 9.60
N MET A 10 -4.38 32.52 9.52
CA MET A 10 -4.72 31.11 9.70
C MET A 10 -4.50 30.40 8.36
N SER A 11 -3.30 29.84 8.18
CA SER A 11 -2.92 28.96 7.06
C SER A 11 -4.08 28.04 6.70
N ARG A 12 -4.71 28.26 5.53
CA ARG A 12 -5.63 27.30 4.92
C ARG A 12 -4.86 25.99 4.78
N LYS A 13 -5.28 24.95 5.48
CA LYS A 13 -4.73 23.61 5.26
C LYS A 13 -5.09 23.20 3.82
N ASP A 14 -4.09 23.07 2.96
CA ASP A 14 -4.28 22.67 1.55
C ASP A 14 -4.83 21.24 1.42
N TYR A 15 -4.73 20.45 2.49
CA TYR A 15 -5.35 19.14 2.60
C TYR A 15 -6.48 19.17 3.61
N VAL A 16 -7.70 19.00 3.11
CA VAL A 16 -8.87 18.69 3.92
C VAL A 16 -9.02 17.18 3.92
N ASP A 17 -8.95 16.58 5.10
CA ASP A 17 -9.19 15.16 5.24
C ASP A 17 -10.56 14.78 4.65
N PRO A 18 -10.63 13.72 3.82
CA PRO A 18 -11.92 13.21 3.39
C PRO A 18 -12.74 12.79 4.61
N PRO A 19 -14.08 12.89 4.52
CA PRO A 19 -14.95 12.46 5.61
C PRO A 19 -14.67 10.99 5.96
N PRO A 20 -14.78 10.61 7.24
CA PRO A 20 -14.49 9.25 7.68
C PRO A 20 -15.33 8.25 6.87
N ALA A 21 -14.68 7.22 6.35
CA ALA A 21 -15.33 6.23 5.53
C ALA A 21 -16.47 5.55 6.32
N PRO A 22 -17.64 5.33 5.69
CA PRO A 22 -18.68 4.52 6.31
C PRO A 22 -18.13 3.13 6.64
N LEU A 23 -18.47 2.63 7.83
CA LEU A 23 -17.95 1.34 8.30
C LEU A 23 -18.35 0.18 7.36
N ILE A 24 -19.55 0.27 6.78
CA ILE A 24 -20.11 -0.70 5.85
C ILE A 24 -20.60 0.06 4.63
N ASP A 25 -19.95 -0.15 3.48
CA ASP A 25 -20.38 0.36 2.18
C ASP A 25 -20.52 -0.78 1.17
N VAL A 26 -21.70 -1.39 1.13
CA VAL A 26 -22.01 -2.49 0.21
C VAL A 26 -22.18 -2.04 -1.24
N ALA A 27 -22.41 -0.74 -1.48
CA ALA A 27 -22.55 -0.21 -2.83
C ALA A 27 -21.23 -0.28 -3.59
N GLU A 28 -20.12 -0.21 -2.85
CA GLU A 28 -18.75 -0.26 -3.36
C GLU A 28 -18.44 -1.55 -4.14
N ILE A 29 -19.07 -2.68 -3.76
CA ILE A 29 -18.91 -3.99 -4.41
C ILE A 29 -19.42 -3.98 -5.87
N LYS A 30 -20.35 -3.08 -6.20
CA LYS A 30 -20.88 -2.97 -7.57
C LYS A 30 -19.99 -2.12 -8.48
N LEU A 31 -18.99 -1.43 -7.93
CA LEU A 31 -18.13 -0.54 -8.70
C LEU A 31 -17.03 -1.33 -9.41
N TRP A 32 -16.82 -1.04 -10.69
CA TRP A 32 -15.70 -1.59 -11.46
C TRP A 32 -14.33 -1.19 -10.89
N SER A 33 -14.23 -0.02 -10.27
CA SER A 33 -13.01 0.44 -9.60
C SER A 33 -12.63 -0.44 -8.42
N PHE A 34 -13.59 -1.05 -7.73
CA PHE A 34 -13.34 -1.96 -6.62
C PHE A 34 -12.62 -3.23 -7.08
N TYR A 35 -13.11 -3.88 -8.15
CA TYR A 35 -12.45 -5.06 -8.72
C TYR A 35 -11.07 -4.73 -9.28
N ARG A 36 -10.91 -3.58 -9.96
CA ARG A 36 -9.59 -3.12 -10.43
C ARG A 36 -8.62 -2.94 -9.28
N ALA A 37 -9.08 -2.39 -8.15
CA ALA A 37 -8.26 -2.22 -6.97
C ALA A 37 -7.86 -3.56 -6.32
N LEU A 38 -8.78 -4.53 -6.25
CA LEU A 38 -8.48 -5.89 -5.77
C LEU A 38 -7.43 -6.59 -6.63
N ILE A 39 -7.57 -6.51 -7.96
CA ILE A 39 -6.58 -7.07 -8.89
C ILE A 39 -5.24 -6.36 -8.73
N ALA A 40 -5.23 -5.04 -8.56
CA ALA A 40 -3.99 -4.29 -8.33
C ALA A 40 -3.28 -4.72 -7.05
N GLU A 41 -3.99 -4.86 -5.92
CA GLU A 41 -3.43 -5.30 -4.65
C GLU A 41 -2.94 -6.77 -4.70
N PHE A 42 -3.66 -7.64 -5.40
CA PHE A 42 -3.25 -9.03 -5.65
C PHE A 42 -1.96 -9.12 -6.48
N ILE A 43 -1.90 -8.43 -7.63
CA ILE A 43 -0.73 -8.44 -8.50
C ILE A 43 0.47 -7.78 -7.81
N ALA A 44 0.25 -6.69 -7.07
CA ALA A 44 1.33 -6.02 -6.34
C ALA A 44 1.91 -6.92 -5.24
N THR A 45 1.08 -7.62 -4.46
CA THR A 45 1.56 -8.56 -3.43
C THR A 45 2.28 -9.76 -4.02
N LEU A 46 1.79 -10.30 -5.14
CA LEU A 46 2.45 -11.37 -5.88
C LEU A 46 3.84 -10.93 -6.36
N LEU A 47 3.94 -9.77 -7.03
CA LEU A 47 5.23 -9.25 -7.51
C LEU A 47 6.19 -8.91 -6.37
N PHE A 48 5.66 -8.35 -5.27
CA PHE A 48 6.45 -8.02 -4.09
C PHE A 48 7.14 -9.26 -3.52
N LEU A 49 6.36 -10.32 -3.23
CA LEU A 49 6.89 -11.56 -2.68
C LEU A 49 7.77 -12.28 -3.70
N TYR A 50 7.41 -12.23 -4.98
CA TYR A 50 8.21 -12.81 -6.05
C TYR A 50 9.63 -12.28 -6.09
N VAL A 51 9.78 -10.97 -6.20
CA VAL A 51 11.11 -10.37 -6.35
C VAL A 51 11.91 -10.50 -5.05
N THR A 52 11.28 -10.23 -3.90
CA THR A 52 11.98 -10.18 -2.61
C THR A 52 12.47 -11.57 -2.19
N ILE A 53 11.61 -12.58 -2.25
CA ILE A 53 11.99 -13.91 -1.80
C ILE A 53 12.85 -14.62 -2.87
N ALA A 54 12.66 -14.38 -4.17
CA ALA A 54 13.62 -14.83 -5.18
C ALA A 54 15.03 -14.27 -4.94
N THR A 55 15.13 -13.01 -4.50
CA THR A 55 16.43 -12.40 -4.14
C THR A 55 17.04 -13.07 -2.92
N VAL A 56 16.25 -13.39 -1.89
CA VAL A 56 16.71 -14.10 -0.69
C VAL A 56 17.17 -15.52 -1.02
N ILE A 57 16.39 -16.27 -1.80
CA ILE A 57 16.75 -17.63 -2.23
C ILE A 57 17.98 -17.60 -3.12
N GLY A 58 18.03 -16.65 -4.07
CA GLY A 58 19.17 -16.45 -4.95
C GLY A 58 20.45 -16.20 -4.18
N HIS A 59 20.41 -15.32 -3.17
CA HIS A 59 21.56 -15.06 -2.30
C HIS A 59 21.95 -16.29 -1.48
N LYS A 60 20.99 -17.05 -0.93
CA LYS A 60 21.27 -18.29 -0.19
C LYS A 60 21.88 -19.41 -1.02
N LYS A 61 21.65 -19.42 -2.34
CA LYS A 61 22.15 -20.46 -3.25
C LYS A 61 23.59 -20.23 -3.73
N GLN A 62 24.22 -19.13 -3.31
CA GLN A 62 25.56 -18.78 -3.77
C GLN A 62 26.62 -19.62 -3.06
N HIS A 63 27.65 -19.99 -3.82
CA HIS A 63 28.74 -20.83 -3.34
C HIS A 63 29.81 -20.04 -2.59
N ASP A 64 30.04 -18.80 -2.96
CA ASP A 64 31.04 -17.91 -2.36
C ASP A 64 30.39 -16.79 -1.54
N ALA A 65 30.97 -16.49 -0.37
CA ALA A 65 30.42 -15.53 0.59
C ALA A 65 30.33 -14.08 0.06
N CYS A 66 31.09 -13.75 -0.98
CA CYS A 66 31.16 -12.40 -1.57
C CYS A 66 30.54 -12.30 -2.96
N ASP A 67 29.97 -13.37 -3.51
CA ASP A 67 29.61 -13.41 -4.94
C ASP A 67 28.18 -12.90 -5.22
N GLY A 68 27.57 -12.15 -4.30
CA GLY A 68 26.17 -11.77 -4.37
C GLY A 68 25.79 -10.37 -3.96
N VAL A 69 24.50 -10.13 -4.07
CA VAL A 69 23.82 -8.90 -3.64
C VAL A 69 23.99 -8.61 -2.14
N GLY A 70 24.30 -9.63 -1.33
CA GLY A 70 24.49 -9.50 0.11
C GLY A 70 23.21 -9.07 0.83
N LEU A 71 23.34 -8.81 2.13
CA LEU A 71 22.23 -8.32 2.95
C LEU A 71 21.75 -6.92 2.48
N LEU A 72 22.67 -6.10 1.96
CA LEU A 72 22.35 -4.77 1.44
C LEU A 72 21.42 -4.85 0.21
N GLY A 73 21.70 -5.74 -0.74
CA GLY A 73 20.86 -5.88 -1.92
C GLY A 73 19.50 -6.55 -1.60
N ILE A 74 19.43 -7.43 -0.59
CA ILE A 74 18.15 -7.90 -0.06
C ILE A 74 17.34 -6.71 0.49
N ALA A 75 17.95 -5.85 1.32
CA ALA A 75 17.28 -4.68 1.86
C ALA A 75 16.78 -3.73 0.75
N TRP A 76 17.58 -3.53 -0.30
CA TRP A 76 17.18 -2.77 -1.48
C TRP A 76 16.04 -3.42 -2.26
N ALA A 77 16.01 -4.74 -2.38
CA ALA A 77 14.91 -5.44 -3.04
C ALA A 77 13.59 -5.22 -2.29
N PHE A 78 13.59 -5.32 -0.95
CA PHE A 78 12.39 -5.05 -0.14
C PHE A 78 11.94 -3.59 -0.24
N GLY A 79 12.85 -2.64 0.02
CA GLY A 79 12.51 -1.20 0.00
C GLY A 79 12.16 -0.69 -1.39
N GLY A 80 12.93 -1.08 -2.41
CA GLY A 80 12.72 -0.68 -3.79
C GLY A 80 11.41 -1.23 -4.36
N MET A 81 11.07 -2.49 -4.06
CA MET A 81 9.80 -3.05 -4.53
C MET A 81 8.59 -2.37 -3.89
N ILE A 82 8.62 -2.08 -2.58
CA ILE A 82 7.53 -1.32 -1.95
C ILE A 82 7.41 0.07 -2.59
N PHE A 83 8.52 0.79 -2.80
CA PHE A 83 8.51 2.10 -3.44
C PHE A 83 7.85 2.07 -4.83
N ILE A 84 8.28 1.15 -5.69
CA ILE A 84 7.76 1.03 -7.06
C ILE A 84 6.28 0.62 -7.04
N LEU A 85 5.93 -0.40 -6.27
CA LEU A 85 4.57 -0.93 -6.25
C LEU A 85 3.58 0.07 -5.66
N VAL A 86 3.93 0.76 -4.58
CA VAL A 86 3.09 1.84 -4.03
C VAL A 86 2.93 2.94 -5.06
N TYR A 87 4.01 3.37 -5.71
CA TYR A 87 3.94 4.40 -6.76
C TYR A 87 2.97 4.02 -7.89
N CYS A 88 3.02 2.77 -8.36
CA CYS A 88 2.14 2.30 -9.42
C CYS A 88 0.68 2.10 -8.97
N THR A 89 0.46 1.66 -7.73
CA THR A 89 -0.86 1.23 -7.24
C THR A 89 -1.60 2.26 -6.41
N ALA A 90 -0.93 3.34 -5.95
CA ALA A 90 -1.52 4.41 -5.16
C ALA A 90 -2.74 5.03 -5.84
N GLY A 91 -2.67 5.30 -7.15
CA GLY A 91 -3.78 5.89 -7.91
C GLY A 91 -4.94 4.94 -8.23
N ILE A 92 -4.78 3.63 -8.01
CA ILE A 92 -5.77 2.62 -8.36
C ILE A 92 -6.45 2.05 -7.10
N SER A 93 -5.64 1.64 -6.12
CA SER A 93 -6.09 0.89 -4.94
C SER A 93 -5.81 1.58 -3.61
N GLY A 94 -4.88 2.54 -3.60
CA GLY A 94 -4.29 3.10 -2.37
C GLY A 94 -2.90 2.53 -2.06
N GLY A 95 -2.52 1.42 -2.70
CA GLY A 95 -1.18 0.83 -2.62
C GLY A 95 -0.85 0.30 -1.24
N HIS A 96 -1.75 -0.49 -0.65
CA HIS A 96 -1.56 -0.99 0.70
C HIS A 96 -0.55 -2.15 0.74
N ILE A 97 -0.68 -3.11 -0.19
CA ILE A 97 0.22 -4.25 -0.45
C ILE A 97 0.44 -5.15 0.79
N ASN A 98 -0.22 -4.84 1.90
CA ASN A 98 0.03 -5.43 3.19
C ASN A 98 -1.27 -5.41 4.02
N PRO A 99 -1.65 -6.56 4.60
CA PRO A 99 -2.79 -6.65 5.51
C PRO A 99 -2.69 -5.68 6.70
N ALA A 100 -1.50 -5.50 7.28
CA ALA A 100 -1.30 -4.62 8.43
C ALA A 100 -1.51 -3.14 8.09
N VAL A 101 -1.08 -2.71 6.89
CA VAL A 101 -1.29 -1.35 6.40
C VAL A 101 -2.78 -1.10 6.17
N THR A 102 -3.46 -2.06 5.53
CA THR A 102 -4.91 -2.00 5.31
C THR A 102 -5.67 -1.95 6.64
N PHE A 103 -5.26 -2.74 7.62
CA PHE A 103 -5.86 -2.74 8.95
C PHE A 103 -5.66 -1.40 9.68
N GLY A 104 -4.45 -0.83 9.62
CA GLY A 104 -4.17 0.49 10.21
C GLY A 104 -5.04 1.59 9.59
N LEU A 105 -5.19 1.59 8.27
CA LEU A 105 -6.06 2.54 7.55
C LEU A 105 -7.55 2.32 7.85
N PHE A 106 -7.96 1.08 8.08
CA PHE A 106 -9.30 0.77 8.57
C PHE A 106 -9.54 1.34 9.98
N LEU A 107 -8.60 1.17 10.91
CA LEU A 107 -8.70 1.77 12.26
C LEU A 107 -8.74 3.30 12.22
N ALA A 108 -8.05 3.90 11.26
CA ALA A 108 -8.09 5.35 11.00
C ALA A 108 -9.38 5.81 10.27
N ARG A 109 -10.34 4.91 10.00
CA ARG A 109 -11.57 5.16 9.22
C ARG A 109 -11.31 5.77 7.84
N LYS A 110 -10.19 5.40 7.22
CA LYS A 110 -9.85 5.78 5.83
C LYS A 110 -10.32 4.74 4.81
N VAL A 111 -10.67 3.52 5.26
CA VAL A 111 -11.08 2.38 4.44
C VAL A 111 -12.30 1.71 5.05
N SER A 112 -13.27 1.27 4.23
CA SER A 112 -14.46 0.54 4.68
C SER A 112 -14.10 -0.89 5.15
N LEU A 113 -14.90 -1.49 6.04
CA LEU A 113 -14.63 -2.85 6.53
C LEU A 113 -14.62 -3.87 5.37
N ILE A 114 -15.56 -3.72 4.43
CA ILE A 114 -15.69 -4.62 3.27
C ILE A 114 -14.45 -4.55 2.40
N ARG A 115 -13.98 -3.33 2.07
CA ARG A 115 -12.76 -3.13 1.28
C ARG A 115 -11.53 -3.64 2.02
N ALA A 116 -11.44 -3.41 3.33
CA ALA A 116 -10.33 -3.88 4.14
C ALA A 116 -10.22 -5.41 4.12
N VAL A 117 -11.32 -6.12 4.35
CA VAL A 117 -11.34 -7.60 4.32
C VAL A 117 -11.03 -8.13 2.92
N ALA A 118 -11.62 -7.54 1.88
CA ALA A 118 -11.39 -7.97 0.51
C ALA A 118 -9.91 -7.77 0.09
N TYR A 119 -9.27 -6.66 0.49
CA TYR A 119 -7.86 -6.42 0.25
C TYR A 119 -6.98 -7.43 1.00
N MET A 120 -7.28 -7.72 2.27
CA MET A 120 -6.52 -8.72 3.04
C MET A 120 -6.60 -10.11 2.40
N VAL A 121 -7.78 -10.50 1.89
CA VAL A 121 -7.93 -11.76 1.14
C VAL A 121 -7.08 -11.71 -0.14
N ALA A 122 -7.14 -10.61 -0.90
CA ALA A 122 -6.32 -10.45 -2.10
C ALA A 122 -4.81 -10.52 -1.81
N HIS A 123 -4.35 -9.92 -0.70
CA HIS A 123 -2.95 -9.99 -0.25
C HIS A 123 -2.53 -11.41 0.10
N CYS A 124 -3.35 -12.13 0.87
CA CYS A 124 -3.07 -13.52 1.25
C CYS A 124 -3.05 -14.45 0.02
N LEU A 125 -3.97 -14.27 -0.92
CA LEU A 125 -4.00 -15.06 -2.16
C LEU A 125 -2.78 -14.75 -3.05
N GLY A 126 -2.40 -13.47 -3.16
CA GLY A 126 -1.23 -13.05 -3.92
C GLY A 126 0.06 -13.65 -3.35
N GLY A 127 0.17 -13.72 -2.02
CA GLY A 127 1.31 -14.34 -1.35
C GLY A 127 1.30 -15.86 -1.32
N TYR A 128 0.14 -16.50 -1.32
CA TYR A 128 0.04 -17.97 -1.41
C TYR A 128 0.38 -18.50 -2.79
N LEU A 129 0.10 -17.75 -3.86
CA LEU A 129 0.34 -18.18 -5.23
C LEU A 129 1.82 -18.14 -5.62
N TRP A 130 2.65 -17.38 -4.89
CA TRP A 130 4.07 -17.24 -5.17
C TRP A 130 4.93 -18.36 -4.58
#